data_AF-A0A7X7XZ50-F1
#
_entry.id   AF-A0A7X7XZ50-F1
#
_cell.length_a   1.000
_cell.length_b   1.000
_cell.length_c   1.000
_cell.angle_alpha   90.00
_cell.angle_beta   90.00
_cell.angle_gamma   90.00
#
_symmetry.space_group_name_H-M   'P 1'
#
loop_
_entity.id
_entity.type
_entity.pdbx_description
1 polymer ?
#
loop_
_entity_poly.entity_id
_entity_poly.type
_entity_poly.pdbx_seq_one_letter_code
_entity_poly.pdbx_strand_id
1 'polypeptide(L)'
;MQDLCNSRLDWDVTRINSVYQIEMLDVKDLGDYIHHYLLPDLQKSYKHAKQYLPASSRKNIYSIKKLLADLIENQKHIQISNHEDYGSEYFTKYEALFLLSESLNLIQFFAVIVKEKYKDTYWNSEYKVLLQTIMKLTQVLRKDIDRIIEFE
;
A
#
# COMPACT_ATOMS: atom_id res chain seq x y z
N MET A 1 -16.44 -16.60 24.94
CA MET A 1 -16.71 -15.20 24.53
C MET A 1 -15.61 -14.25 25.04
N GLN A 2 -14.34 -14.65 24.91
CA GLN A 2 -13.15 -13.89 25.35
C GLN A 2 -12.09 -13.76 24.24
N ASP A 3 -12.20 -14.53 23.15
CA ASP A 3 -11.21 -14.57 22.07
C ASP A 3 -11.34 -13.46 21.00
N LEU A 4 -12.40 -12.64 21.04
CA LEU A 4 -12.59 -11.52 20.10
C LEU A 4 -11.79 -10.27 20.48
N CYS A 5 -11.28 -10.18 21.71
CA CYS A 5 -10.54 -9.00 22.18
C CYS A 5 -9.02 -9.09 21.90
N ASN A 6 -8.46 -10.31 21.86
CA ASN A 6 -7.02 -10.50 21.70
C ASN A 6 -6.55 -10.26 20.26
N SER A 7 -7.40 -10.55 19.26
CA SER A 7 -7.03 -10.30 17.86
C SER A 7 -6.86 -8.81 17.58
N ARG A 8 -7.75 -7.96 18.09
CA ARG A 8 -7.70 -6.50 17.89
C ARG A 8 -6.41 -5.86 18.41
N LEU A 9 -5.93 -6.31 19.58
CA LEU A 9 -4.68 -5.84 20.18
C LEU A 9 -3.44 -6.22 19.36
N ASP A 10 -3.42 -7.42 18.78
CA ASP A 10 -2.28 -7.91 17.99
C ASP A 10 -2.14 -7.15 16.64
N TRP A 11 -3.28 -6.80 16.03
CA TRP A 11 -3.31 -6.01 14.79
C TRP A 11 -2.88 -4.57 15.00
N ASP A 12 -3.32 -3.92 16.08
CA ASP A 12 -2.91 -2.55 16.42
C ASP A 12 -1.40 -2.48 16.71
N VAL A 13 -0.85 -3.49 17.41
CA VAL A 13 0.60 -3.61 17.64
C VAL A 13 1.35 -3.83 16.33
N THR A 14 0.83 -4.68 15.43
CA THR A 14 1.45 -4.94 14.11
C THR A 14 1.47 -3.67 13.24
N ARG A 15 0.40 -2.87 13.24
CA ARG A 15 0.30 -1.61 12.49
C ARG A 15 1.19 -0.51 13.07
N ILE A 16 1.22 -0.35 14.38
CA ILE A 16 2.12 0.61 15.07
C ILE A 16 3.58 0.23 14.79
N ASN A 17 3.92 -1.06 14.85
CA ASN A 17 5.25 -1.55 14.50
C ASN A 17 5.61 -1.24 13.04
N SER A 18 4.65 -1.32 12.12
CA SER A 18 4.89 -1.05 10.69
C SER A 18 5.19 0.43 10.42
N VAL A 19 4.48 1.36 11.07
CA VAL A 19 4.74 2.80 10.92
C VAL A 19 6.08 3.18 11.56
N TYR A 20 6.34 2.69 12.77
CA TYR A 20 7.63 2.91 13.44
C TYR A 20 8.81 2.39 12.61
N GLN A 21 8.67 1.22 11.98
CA GLN A 21 9.69 0.71 11.04
C GLN A 21 9.96 1.69 9.90
N ILE A 22 8.91 2.26 9.28
CA ILE A 22 9.08 3.27 8.21
C ILE A 22 9.79 4.53 8.74
N GLU A 23 9.46 4.98 9.95
CA GLU A 23 10.12 6.11 10.60
C GLU A 23 11.59 5.83 10.89
N MET A 24 11.98 4.57 11.14
CA MET A 24 13.37 4.18 11.39
C MET A 24 14.14 3.78 10.13
N LEU A 25 13.50 3.66 8.95
CA LEU A 25 14.19 3.32 7.70
C LEU A 25 15.24 4.37 7.32
N ASP A 26 16.45 3.90 7.01
CA ASP A 26 17.46 4.72 6.34
C ASP A 26 17.08 4.98 4.89
N VAL A 27 17.60 6.08 4.35
CA VAL A 27 17.41 6.52 2.96
C VAL A 27 17.73 5.43 1.94
N LYS A 28 18.87 4.77 2.13
CA LYS A 28 19.39 3.70 1.28
C LYS A 28 18.49 2.45 1.25
N ASP A 29 17.68 2.23 2.28
CA ASP A 29 16.88 1.02 2.46
C ASP A 29 15.43 1.21 1.96
N LEU A 30 15.06 2.40 1.50
CA LEU A 30 13.71 2.69 1.03
C LEU A 30 13.32 1.86 -0.20
N GLY A 31 14.24 1.71 -1.16
CA GLY A 31 13.99 0.89 -2.35
C GLY A 31 13.73 -0.57 -1.99
N ASP A 32 14.52 -1.11 -1.05
CA ASP A 32 14.34 -2.47 -0.55
C ASP A 32 13.03 -2.63 0.21
N TYR A 33 12.63 -1.63 1.01
CA TYR A 33 11.36 -1.63 1.71
C TYR A 33 10.17 -1.65 0.74
N ILE A 34 10.22 -0.85 -0.32
CA ILE A 34 9.19 -0.86 -1.37
C ILE A 34 9.12 -2.22 -2.06
N HIS A 35 10.28 -2.77 -2.43
CA HIS A 35 10.39 -4.02 -3.19
C HIS A 35 9.89 -5.24 -2.39
N HIS A 36 10.27 -5.35 -1.12
CA HIS A 36 10.00 -6.54 -0.31
C HIS A 36 8.70 -6.47 0.48
N TYR A 37 8.14 -5.28 0.70
CA TYR A 37 6.95 -5.11 1.55
C TYR A 37 5.80 -4.41 0.80
N LEU A 38 5.97 -3.14 0.40
CA LEU A 38 4.85 -2.35 -0.13
C LEU A 38 4.27 -2.92 -1.44
N LEU A 39 5.13 -3.28 -2.40
CA LEU A 39 4.68 -3.82 -3.68
C LEU A 39 4.04 -5.22 -3.52
N PRO A 40 4.65 -6.18 -2.81
CA PRO A 40 4.03 -7.47 -2.53
C PRO A 40 2.68 -7.36 -1.81
N ASP A 41 2.59 -6.53 -0.77
CA ASP A 41 1.36 -6.37 0.02
C ASP A 41 0.24 -5.74 -0.81
N LEU A 42 0.54 -4.72 -1.62
CA LEU A 42 -0.42 -4.12 -2.53
C LEU A 42 -0.85 -5.10 -3.61
N GLN A 43 0.07 -5.92 -4.11
CA GLN A 43 -0.24 -6.92 -5.10
C GLN A 43 -1.16 -8.01 -4.55
N LYS A 44 -0.85 -8.55 -3.37
CA LYS A 44 -1.63 -9.58 -2.70
C LYS A 44 -3.02 -9.08 -2.35
N SER A 45 -3.12 -7.93 -1.67
CA SER A 45 -4.41 -7.36 -1.26
C SER A 45 -5.29 -6.97 -2.46
N TYR A 46 -4.70 -6.34 -3.50
CA TYR A 46 -5.43 -6.01 -4.73
C TYR A 46 -6.05 -7.24 -5.38
N LYS A 47 -5.33 -8.36 -5.40
CA LYS A 47 -5.81 -9.58 -6.04
C LYS A 47 -7.08 -10.11 -5.40
N HIS A 48 -7.18 -10.08 -4.07
CA HIS A 48 -8.39 -10.46 -3.34
C HIS A 48 -9.54 -9.48 -3.61
N ALA A 49 -9.23 -8.18 -3.71
CA ALA A 49 -10.23 -7.12 -3.87
C ALA A 49 -10.67 -6.85 -5.32
N LYS A 50 -9.90 -7.28 -6.33
CA LYS A 50 -10.02 -6.85 -7.75
C LYS A 50 -11.43 -6.96 -8.31
N GLN A 51 -12.16 -8.02 -7.97
CA GLN A 51 -13.52 -8.28 -8.48
C GLN A 51 -14.57 -7.29 -7.97
N TYR A 52 -14.31 -6.65 -6.83
CA TYR A 52 -15.24 -5.70 -6.18
C TYR A 52 -14.96 -4.25 -6.57
N LEU A 53 -13.89 -3.99 -7.31
CA LEU A 53 -13.42 -2.63 -7.63
C LEU A 53 -13.88 -2.18 -9.03
N PRO A 54 -14.31 -0.92 -9.18
CA PRO A 54 -14.59 -0.36 -10.49
C PRO A 54 -13.31 -0.22 -11.32
N ALA A 55 -13.46 -0.09 -12.64
CA ALA A 55 -12.32 0.00 -13.57
C ALA A 55 -11.36 1.17 -13.25
N SER A 56 -11.91 2.29 -12.78
CA SER A 56 -11.14 3.47 -12.35
C SER A 56 -10.22 3.15 -11.17
N SER A 57 -10.73 2.52 -10.12
CA SER A 57 -9.94 2.14 -8.94
C SER A 57 -8.87 1.11 -9.31
N ARG A 58 -9.19 0.13 -10.17
CA ARG A 58 -8.20 -0.81 -10.70
C ARG A 58 -7.04 -0.09 -11.41
N LYS A 59 -7.33 0.88 -12.28
CA LYS A 59 -6.32 1.71 -12.97
C LYS A 59 -5.45 2.51 -11.99
N ASN A 60 -6.05 3.07 -10.94
CA ASN A 60 -5.31 3.81 -9.92
C ASN A 60 -4.34 2.90 -9.14
N ILE A 61 -4.75 1.67 -8.81
CA ILE A 61 -3.86 0.69 -8.15
C ILE A 61 -2.67 0.33 -9.04
N TYR A 62 -2.90 0.06 -10.33
CA TYR A 62 -1.79 -0.16 -11.28
C TYR A 62 -0.84 1.03 -11.35
N SER A 63 -1.39 2.26 -11.31
CA SER A 63 -0.59 3.48 -11.31
C SER A 63 0.26 3.58 -10.04
N ILE A 64 -0.29 3.28 -8.85
CA ILE A 64 0.48 3.25 -7.60
C ILE A 64 1.60 2.22 -7.67
N LYS A 65 1.33 0.99 -8.17
CA LYS A 65 2.39 -0.03 -8.33
C LYS A 65 3.55 0.46 -9.21
N LYS A 66 3.22 1.10 -10.33
CA LYS A 66 4.25 1.67 -11.22
C LYS A 66 5.05 2.76 -10.51
N LEU A 67 4.36 3.72 -9.88
CA LEU A 67 5.01 4.82 -9.18
C LEU A 67 5.90 4.31 -8.03
N LEU A 68 5.49 3.29 -7.30
CA LEU A 68 6.32 2.64 -6.28
C LEU A 68 7.56 2.00 -6.89
N ALA A 69 7.43 1.29 -8.03
CA ALA A 69 8.57 0.72 -8.73
C ALA A 69 9.55 1.79 -9.25
N ASP A 70 9.03 2.95 -9.69
CA ASP A 70 9.84 4.08 -10.16
C ASP A 70 10.69 4.71 -9.02
N LEU A 71 10.30 4.51 -7.74
CA LEU A 71 11.07 4.98 -6.58
C LEU A 71 12.24 4.04 -6.20
N ILE A 72 12.38 2.87 -6.83
CA ILE A 72 13.46 1.92 -6.55
C ILE A 72 14.66 2.23 -7.45
N GLU A 73 15.77 2.69 -6.86
CA GLU A 73 16.96 3.17 -7.60
C GLU A 73 17.70 2.06 -8.38
N ASN A 74 17.56 0.78 -8.00
CA ASN A 74 18.16 -0.36 -8.69
C ASN A 74 17.10 -1.22 -9.41
N GLN A 75 16.56 -0.70 -10.50
CA GLN A 75 15.47 -1.31 -11.29
C GLN A 75 15.80 -2.63 -11.99
N LYS A 76 17.03 -3.17 -11.86
CA LYS A 76 17.51 -4.25 -12.74
C LYS A 76 16.69 -5.54 -12.68
N HIS A 77 15.92 -5.81 -11.62
CA HIS A 77 15.15 -7.06 -11.52
C HIS A 77 13.80 -6.94 -10.78
N ILE A 78 13.06 -5.83 -10.92
CA ILE A 78 11.70 -5.77 -10.35
C ILE A 78 10.76 -6.57 -11.27
N GLN A 79 10.70 -7.88 -11.09
CA GLN A 79 9.64 -8.70 -11.68
C GLN A 79 8.35 -8.42 -10.90
N ILE A 80 7.50 -7.56 -11.43
CA ILE A 80 6.10 -7.51 -11.01
C ILE A 80 5.50 -8.86 -11.44
N SER A 81 5.44 -9.79 -10.50
CA SER A 81 4.83 -11.10 -10.72
C SER A 81 3.41 -10.91 -11.25
N ASN A 82 3.12 -11.45 -12.43
CA ASN A 82 1.76 -11.54 -12.94
C ASN A 82 1.08 -12.87 -12.54
N HIS A 83 1.68 -13.63 -11.62
CA HIS A 83 1.11 -14.91 -11.22
C HIS A 83 -0.21 -14.72 -10.46
N GLU A 84 -1.28 -15.19 -11.10
CA GLU A 84 -2.58 -15.41 -10.47
C GLU A 84 -2.54 -16.69 -9.59
N ASP A 85 -1.76 -16.71 -8.50
CA ASP A 85 -1.96 -17.70 -7.42
C ASP A 85 -3.42 -17.74 -6.89
N TYR A 86 -3.91 -18.94 -6.66
CA TYR A 86 -5.25 -19.23 -6.16
C TYR A 86 -5.54 -18.58 -4.80
N GLY A 87 -6.81 -18.27 -4.51
CA GLY A 87 -7.26 -17.97 -3.14
C GLY A 87 -8.15 -16.73 -2.94
N SER A 88 -8.67 -16.09 -3.98
CA SER A 88 -9.73 -15.07 -3.81
C SER A 88 -11.02 -15.66 -3.22
N GLU A 89 -11.21 -16.97 -3.33
CA GLU A 89 -12.32 -17.74 -2.78
C GLU A 89 -12.31 -17.87 -1.25
N TYR A 90 -11.21 -17.49 -0.58
CA TYR A 90 -11.08 -17.58 0.88
C TYR A 90 -11.39 -16.27 1.62
N PHE A 91 -11.70 -15.18 0.90
CA PHE A 91 -11.96 -13.87 1.51
C PHE A 91 -13.36 -13.39 1.18
N THR A 92 -14.09 -12.93 2.21
CA THR A 92 -15.31 -12.16 1.97
C THR A 92 -14.98 -10.83 1.29
N LYS A 93 -15.99 -10.22 0.63
CA LYS A 93 -15.88 -8.89 0.03
C LYS A 93 -15.26 -7.89 1.01
N TYR A 94 -15.77 -7.85 2.24
CA TYR A 94 -15.35 -6.90 3.26
C TYR A 94 -13.93 -7.14 3.74
N GLU A 95 -13.52 -8.40 3.96
CA GLU A 95 -12.14 -8.72 4.33
C GLU A 95 -11.16 -8.36 3.20
N ALA A 96 -11.51 -8.67 1.95
CA ALA A 96 -10.69 -8.32 0.80
C ALA A 96 -10.50 -6.80 0.65
N LEU A 97 -11.59 -6.02 0.77
CA LEU A 97 -11.55 -4.56 0.72
C LEU A 97 -10.80 -3.95 1.91
N PHE A 98 -10.96 -4.53 3.11
CA PHE A 98 -10.24 -4.11 4.30
C PHE A 98 -8.72 -4.30 4.15
N LEU A 99 -8.27 -5.47 3.68
CA LEU A 99 -6.84 -5.74 3.45
C LEU A 99 -6.23 -4.79 2.41
N LEU A 100 -6.98 -4.47 1.35
CA LEU A 100 -6.55 -3.47 0.40
C LEU A 100 -6.46 -2.07 1.02
N SER A 101 -7.43 -1.70 1.85
CA SER A 101 -7.40 -0.43 2.58
C SER A 101 -6.15 -0.36 3.48
N GLU A 102 -5.83 -1.40 4.25
CA GLU A 102 -4.63 -1.42 5.09
C GLU A 102 -3.32 -1.29 4.28
N SER A 103 -3.22 -1.97 3.13
CA SER A 103 -2.07 -1.80 2.24
C SER A 103 -1.93 -0.36 1.72
N LEU A 104 -3.05 0.26 1.29
CA LEU A 104 -3.08 1.67 0.88
C LEU A 104 -2.74 2.61 2.05
N ASN A 105 -3.11 2.25 3.27
CA ASN A 105 -2.78 3.01 4.48
C ASN A 105 -1.28 3.02 4.72
N LEU A 106 -0.63 1.86 4.63
CA LEU A 106 0.81 1.74 4.80
C LEU A 106 1.57 2.53 3.72
N ILE A 107 1.14 2.44 2.46
CA ILE A 107 1.71 3.23 1.35
C ILE A 107 1.53 4.73 1.60
N GLN A 108 0.37 5.16 2.10
CA GLN A 108 0.13 6.56 2.47
C GLN A 108 1.11 7.01 3.56
N PHE A 109 1.29 6.23 4.62
CA PHE A 109 2.24 6.55 5.69
C PHE A 109 3.67 6.60 5.19
N PHE A 110 4.08 5.61 4.39
CA PHE A 110 5.37 5.62 3.72
C PHE A 110 5.59 6.92 2.94
N ALA A 111 4.63 7.30 2.07
CA ALA A 111 4.78 8.48 1.26
C ALA A 111 4.87 9.78 2.06
N VAL A 112 4.11 9.89 3.17
CA VAL A 112 4.16 11.04 4.08
C VAL A 112 5.50 11.10 4.82
N ILE A 113 5.92 10.01 5.44
CA ILE A 113 7.14 9.95 6.25
C ILE A 113 8.37 10.20 5.38
N VAL A 114 8.45 9.52 4.23
CA VAL A 114 9.55 9.72 3.28
C VAL A 114 9.52 11.15 2.72
N LYS A 115 8.36 11.75 2.46
CA LYS A 115 8.34 13.14 2.02
C LYS A 115 8.88 14.10 3.09
N GLU A 116 8.57 13.89 4.36
CA GLU A 116 9.06 14.75 5.45
C GLU A 116 10.55 14.55 5.76
N LYS A 117 11.05 13.30 5.75
CA LYS A 117 12.47 12.99 5.94
C LYS A 117 13.40 13.71 4.95
N TYR A 118 12.87 14.08 3.78
CA TYR A 118 13.63 14.68 2.67
C TYR A 118 13.23 16.12 2.38
N LYS A 119 12.58 16.78 3.33
CA LYS A 119 12.14 18.17 3.18
C LYS A 119 13.31 19.15 2.93
N ASP A 120 14.48 18.83 3.49
CA ASP A 120 15.67 19.70 3.48
C ASP A 120 16.81 19.17 2.60
N THR A 121 16.65 17.98 2.02
CA THR A 121 17.62 17.39 1.10
C THR A 121 17.25 17.77 -0.33
N TYR A 122 18.21 18.19 -1.15
CA TYR A 122 18.06 18.47 -2.59
C TYR A 122 17.78 17.19 -3.41
N TRP A 123 16.92 16.30 -2.93
CA TRP A 123 16.43 15.17 -3.71
C TRP A 123 15.50 15.66 -4.83
N ASN A 124 15.66 15.03 -5.98
CA ASN A 124 15.09 15.39 -7.27
C ASN A 124 13.60 15.76 -7.16
N SER A 125 13.21 16.90 -7.76
CA SER A 125 11.82 17.38 -7.79
C SER A 125 10.82 16.30 -8.22
N GLU A 126 11.28 15.36 -9.03
CA GLU A 126 10.57 14.17 -9.50
C GLU A 126 10.13 13.24 -8.36
N TYR A 127 11.02 12.90 -7.42
CA TYR A 127 10.71 11.99 -6.30
C TYR A 127 9.57 12.55 -5.44
N LYS A 128 9.62 13.86 -5.17
CA LYS A 128 8.56 14.59 -4.45
C LYS A 128 7.23 14.57 -5.20
N VAL A 129 7.25 14.70 -6.52
CA VAL A 129 6.05 14.63 -7.38
C VAL A 129 5.47 13.21 -7.38
N LEU A 130 6.31 12.18 -7.46
CA LEU A 130 5.88 10.78 -7.39
C LEU A 130 5.19 10.49 -6.05
N LEU A 131 5.80 10.86 -4.91
CA LEU A 131 5.21 10.69 -3.58
C LEU A 131 3.87 11.43 -3.43
N GLN A 132 3.79 12.67 -3.90
CA GLN A 132 2.52 13.43 -3.88
C GLN A 132 1.44 12.78 -4.74
N THR A 133 1.82 12.21 -5.89
CA THR A 133 0.89 11.52 -6.79
C THR A 133 0.39 10.24 -6.14
N ILE A 134 1.27 9.45 -5.53
CA ILE A 134 0.89 8.28 -4.73
C ILE A 134 -0.11 8.67 -3.65
N MET A 135 0.18 9.72 -2.86
CA MET A 135 -0.71 10.19 -1.79
C MET A 135 -2.12 10.59 -2.28
N LYS A 136 -2.21 11.18 -3.47
CA LYS A 136 -3.52 11.54 -4.06
C LYS A 136 -4.28 10.30 -4.50
N LEU A 137 -3.60 9.34 -5.14
CA LEU A 137 -4.24 8.12 -5.65
C LEU A 137 -4.71 7.21 -4.50
N THR A 138 -3.93 7.05 -3.44
CA THR A 138 -4.33 6.31 -2.24
C THR A 138 -5.55 6.94 -1.58
N GLN A 139 -5.62 8.28 -1.49
CA GLN A 139 -6.78 8.97 -0.92
C GLN A 139 -8.05 8.79 -1.77
N VAL A 140 -7.93 8.85 -3.10
CA VAL A 140 -9.06 8.58 -4.01
C VAL A 140 -9.55 7.14 -3.84
N LEU A 141 -8.63 6.17 -3.80
CA LEU A 141 -8.97 4.76 -3.62
C LEU A 141 -9.63 4.47 -2.30
N ARG A 142 -9.16 5.06 -1.19
CA ARG A 142 -9.82 4.94 0.11
C ARG A 142 -11.28 5.38 0.03
N LYS A 143 -11.54 6.56 -0.54
CA LYS A 143 -12.92 7.07 -0.71
C LYS A 143 -13.78 6.14 -1.56
N ASP A 144 -13.21 5.54 -2.61
CA ASP A 144 -13.93 4.57 -3.44
C ASP A 144 -14.25 3.31 -2.64
N ILE A 145 -13.30 2.78 -1.88
CA ILE A 145 -13.48 1.59 -1.02
C ILE A 145 -14.52 1.86 0.06
N ASP A 146 -14.44 2.99 0.76
CA ASP A 146 -15.39 3.39 1.80
C ASP A 146 -16.81 3.44 1.22
N ARG A 147 -16.99 4.00 0.02
CA ARG A 147 -18.29 4.01 -0.67
C ARG A 147 -18.80 2.60 -1.03
N ILE A 148 -17.91 1.70 -1.46
CA ILE A 148 -18.28 0.31 -1.78
C ILE A 148 -18.72 -0.46 -0.52
N ILE A 149 -18.21 -0.07 0.65
CA ILE A 149 -18.57 -0.63 1.96
C ILE A 149 -19.86 0.01 2.50
N GLU A 150 -20.03 1.34 2.36
CA GLU A 150 -21.15 2.10 2.92
C GLU A 150 -22.48 1.98 2.14
N PHE A 151 -22.42 1.80 0.82
CA PHE A 151 -23.61 1.84 -0.06
C PHE A 151 -24.11 0.45 -0.50
N GLU A 152 -24.13 -0.52 0.41
CA GLU A 152 -25.00 -1.70 0.29
C GLU A 152 -26.37 -1.46 0.96
#